data_AF-A0A840RLK8-F1
#
_entry.id   AF-A0A840RLK8-F1
#
_cell.length_a   1.000
_cell.length_b   1.000
_cell.length_c   1.000
_cell.angle_alpha   90.00
_cell.angle_beta   90.00
_cell.angle_gamma   90.00
#
_symmetry.space_group_name_H-M   'P 1'
#
loop_
_entity.id
_entity.type
_entity.pdbx_description
1 polymer ?
#
loop_
_entity_poly.entity_id
_entity_poly.type
_entity_poly.pdbx_seq_one_letter_code
_entity_poly.pdbx_strand_id
1 'polypeptide(L)'
;MFKFFSLFLTKMSSRLRRIGYVTKSGLSAKDLHTDAWIVASDIGEKRGSEVDFSDPDDQELVLSKLYSQTRRQTDSRLRSAICIDQDIEGEFKWSERLPASAASDPLISLLEQEVAHEVALSSAVILKSSYSEAAAYVIVLAHFNNEREDVCTYLAISDSTLYKRVASAANHVRVQPSLIDRIERVGVRFMPPPGWQYPVRVEGPVAAKQWGWEF
;
A
#
# COMPACT_ATOMS: atom_id res chain seq x y z
N MET A 1 -56.25 -2.40 -28.99
CA MET A 1 -55.42 -2.57 -27.78
C MET A 1 -54.18 -1.64 -27.75
N PHE A 2 -53.25 -1.72 -28.72
CA PHE A 2 -51.99 -0.94 -28.70
C PHE A 2 -52.17 0.60 -28.61
N LYS A 3 -53.15 1.18 -29.33
CA LYS A 3 -53.44 2.62 -29.26
C LYS A 3 -53.90 3.08 -27.87
N PHE A 4 -54.74 2.29 -27.21
CA PHE A 4 -55.23 2.61 -25.86
C PHE A 4 -54.13 2.46 -24.82
N PHE A 5 -53.26 1.47 -24.98
CA PHE A 5 -52.08 1.32 -24.14
C PHE A 5 -51.09 2.49 -24.29
N SER A 6 -50.83 2.96 -25.51
CA SER A 6 -49.98 4.15 -25.71
C SER A 6 -50.56 5.41 -25.06
N LEU A 7 -51.90 5.56 -25.07
CA LEU A 7 -52.58 6.67 -24.41
C LEU A 7 -52.55 6.53 -22.88
N PHE A 8 -52.65 5.30 -22.36
CA PHE A 8 -52.45 5.01 -20.95
C PHE A 8 -51.04 5.39 -20.49
N LEU A 9 -50.00 5.00 -21.24
CA LEU A 9 -48.61 5.32 -20.91
C LEU A 9 -48.34 6.82 -20.91
N THR A 10 -48.86 7.57 -21.88
CA THR A 10 -48.68 9.03 -21.91
C THR A 10 -49.42 9.71 -20.76
N LYS A 11 -50.68 9.32 -20.52
CA LYS A 11 -51.52 9.87 -19.45
C LYS A 11 -50.98 9.56 -18.05
N MET A 12 -50.41 8.37 -17.84
CA MET A 12 -49.93 7.89 -16.54
C MET A 12 -48.41 7.99 -16.35
N SER A 13 -47.70 8.61 -17.30
CA SER A 13 -46.25 8.80 -17.26
C SER A 13 -45.72 9.42 -15.95
N SER A 14 -46.43 10.40 -15.39
CA SER A 14 -46.08 11.04 -14.12
C SER A 14 -46.22 10.07 -12.93
N ARG A 15 -47.26 9.23 -12.92
CA ARG A 15 -47.50 8.21 -11.90
C ARG A 15 -46.47 7.09 -12.00
N LEU A 16 -46.16 6.61 -13.21
CA LEU A 16 -45.12 5.60 -13.43
C LEU A 16 -43.76 6.10 -12.96
N ARG A 17 -43.39 7.36 -13.29
CA ARG A 17 -42.17 7.98 -12.77
C ARG A 17 -42.17 8.05 -11.24
N ARG A 18 -43.31 8.40 -10.63
CA ARG A 18 -43.46 8.44 -9.17
C ARG A 18 -43.28 7.04 -8.55
N ILE A 19 -43.80 5.99 -9.18
CA ILE A 19 -43.61 4.61 -8.71
C ILE A 19 -42.12 4.27 -8.68
N GLY A 20 -41.39 4.46 -9.78
CA GLY A 20 -39.95 4.19 -9.85
C GLY A 20 -39.13 4.97 -8.82
N TYR A 21 -39.48 6.25 -8.60
CA TYR A 21 -38.83 7.08 -7.58
C TYR A 21 -39.09 6.58 -6.16
N VAL A 22 -40.36 6.28 -5.83
CA VAL A 22 -40.76 5.83 -4.48
C VAL A 22 -40.20 4.45 -4.16
N THR A 23 -40.10 3.55 -5.14
CA THR A 23 -39.56 2.20 -4.93
C THR A 23 -38.03 2.16 -4.86
N LYS A 24 -37.33 3.27 -5.15
CA LYS A 24 -35.85 3.35 -5.21
C LYS A 24 -35.22 2.20 -6.01
N SER A 25 -35.92 1.69 -7.02
CA SER A 25 -35.54 0.47 -7.74
C SER A 25 -34.54 0.72 -8.86
N GLY A 26 -34.17 1.99 -9.13
CA GLY A 26 -33.31 2.36 -10.25
C GLY A 26 -33.95 2.16 -11.64
N LEU A 27 -35.22 1.71 -11.69
CA LEU A 27 -35.93 1.46 -12.94
C LEU A 27 -36.29 2.77 -13.64
N SER A 28 -35.99 2.83 -14.94
CA SER A 28 -36.38 3.94 -15.79
C SER A 28 -37.89 3.88 -16.08
N ALA A 29 -38.48 5.01 -16.43
CA ALA A 29 -39.87 5.06 -16.88
C ALA A 29 -40.13 4.10 -18.06
N LYS A 30 -39.12 3.90 -18.93
CA LYS A 30 -39.22 2.95 -20.05
C LYS A 30 -39.34 1.49 -19.57
N ASP A 31 -38.62 1.11 -18.52
CA ASP A 31 -38.67 -0.25 -17.99
C ASP A 31 -40.05 -0.54 -17.40
N LEU A 32 -40.61 0.45 -16.68
CA LEU A 32 -41.97 0.37 -16.14
C LEU A 32 -43.06 0.30 -17.21
N HIS A 33 -42.81 0.75 -18.45
CA HIS A 33 -43.76 0.59 -19.55
C HIS A 33 -43.89 -0.88 -19.97
N THR A 34 -42.76 -1.57 -20.10
CA THR A 34 -42.74 -3.00 -20.44
C THR A 34 -43.38 -3.81 -19.32
N ASP A 35 -43.05 -3.51 -18.06
CA ASP A 35 -43.64 -4.17 -16.90
C ASP A 35 -45.16 -3.95 -16.82
N ALA A 36 -45.65 -2.76 -17.15
CA ALA A 36 -47.09 -2.48 -17.15
C ALA A 36 -47.85 -3.36 -18.16
N TRP A 37 -47.24 -3.65 -19.31
CA TRP A 37 -47.83 -4.55 -20.30
C TRP A 37 -47.90 -6.00 -19.79
N ILE A 38 -46.80 -6.48 -19.19
CA ILE A 38 -46.74 -7.82 -18.60
C ILE A 38 -47.77 -7.96 -17.48
N VAL A 39 -47.86 -6.96 -16.60
CA VAL A 39 -48.83 -6.93 -15.49
C VAL A 39 -50.27 -6.99 -16.00
N ALA A 40 -50.58 -6.26 -17.07
CA ALA A 40 -51.90 -6.28 -17.68
C ALA A 40 -52.23 -7.65 -18.31
N SER A 41 -51.26 -8.29 -18.98
CA SER A 41 -51.42 -9.65 -19.49
C SER A 41 -51.72 -10.64 -18.35
N ASP A 42 -50.95 -10.57 -17.26
CA ASP A 42 -51.15 -11.42 -16.08
C ASP A 42 -52.50 -11.18 -15.39
N ILE A 43 -53.04 -9.96 -15.43
CA ILE A 43 -54.38 -9.66 -14.90
C ILE A 43 -55.42 -10.30 -15.82
N GLY A 44 -55.26 -10.14 -17.13
CA GLY A 44 -56.19 -10.67 -18.12
C GLY A 44 -56.29 -12.18 -18.06
N GLU A 45 -55.16 -12.88 -17.95
CA GLU A 45 -55.11 -14.34 -17.80
C GLU A 45 -55.82 -14.81 -16.51
N LYS A 46 -55.63 -14.12 -15.39
CA LYS A 46 -56.24 -14.49 -14.11
C LYS A 46 -57.74 -14.23 -14.06
N ARG A 47 -58.20 -13.18 -14.74
CA ARG A 47 -59.62 -12.79 -14.80
C ARG A 47 -60.39 -13.57 -15.88
N GLY A 48 -59.68 -14.12 -16.87
CA GLY A 48 -60.28 -14.75 -18.06
C GLY A 48 -60.82 -13.74 -19.08
N SER A 49 -60.48 -12.45 -18.93
CA SER A 49 -60.89 -11.36 -19.82
C SER A 49 -59.78 -10.32 -19.92
N GLU A 50 -59.51 -9.82 -21.12
CA GLU A 50 -58.47 -8.81 -21.35
C GLU A 50 -58.75 -7.52 -20.56
N VAL A 51 -57.68 -6.84 -20.16
CA VAL A 51 -57.73 -5.56 -19.43
C VAL A 51 -58.12 -4.44 -20.40
N ASP A 52 -59.15 -3.67 -20.06
CA ASP A 52 -59.51 -2.48 -20.83
C ASP A 52 -58.76 -1.25 -20.32
N PHE A 53 -57.75 -0.82 -21.07
CA PHE A 53 -56.99 0.39 -20.77
C PHE A 53 -57.79 1.70 -20.94
N SER A 54 -59.05 1.65 -21.37
CA SER A 54 -59.96 2.80 -21.43
C SER A 54 -60.71 3.00 -20.11
N ASP A 55 -60.90 1.93 -19.35
CA ASP A 55 -61.62 1.92 -18.08
C ASP A 55 -60.68 2.39 -16.92
N PRO A 56 -61.05 3.45 -16.17
CA PRO A 56 -60.25 3.91 -15.04
C PRO A 56 -60.02 2.84 -13.95
N ASP A 57 -60.95 1.92 -13.75
CA ASP A 57 -60.82 0.90 -12.69
C ASP A 57 -59.74 -0.13 -13.03
N ASP A 58 -59.73 -0.58 -14.29
CA ASP A 58 -58.70 -1.47 -14.84
C ASP A 58 -57.32 -0.77 -14.87
N GLN A 59 -57.27 0.53 -15.18
CA GLN A 59 -56.02 1.32 -15.11
C GLN A 59 -55.43 1.36 -13.69
N GLU A 60 -56.26 1.58 -12.67
CA GLU A 60 -55.81 1.64 -11.27
C GLU A 60 -55.38 0.24 -10.77
N LEU A 61 -56.06 -0.81 -11.23
CA LEU A 61 -55.69 -2.19 -10.93
C LEU A 61 -54.30 -2.55 -11.50
N VAL A 62 -54.01 -2.16 -12.74
CA VAL A 62 -52.67 -2.33 -13.33
C VAL A 62 -51.62 -1.56 -12.52
N LEU A 63 -51.87 -0.29 -12.18
CA LEU A 63 -50.93 0.55 -11.44
C LEU A 63 -50.64 0.02 -10.02
N SER A 64 -51.67 -0.42 -9.30
CA SER A 64 -51.54 -0.96 -7.95
C SER A 64 -50.76 -2.27 -7.93
N LYS A 65 -51.02 -3.15 -8.90
CA LYS A 65 -50.29 -4.42 -9.05
C LYS A 65 -48.85 -4.19 -9.48
N LEU A 66 -48.60 -3.26 -10.41
CA LEU A 66 -47.26 -2.84 -10.81
C LEU A 66 -46.46 -2.33 -9.60
N TYR A 67 -47.03 -1.41 -8.81
CA TYR A 67 -46.39 -0.91 -7.60
C TYR A 67 -46.02 -2.02 -6.61
N SER A 68 -46.95 -2.94 -6.35
CA SER A 68 -46.72 -4.08 -5.44
C SER A 68 -45.63 -5.01 -5.97
N GLN A 69 -45.62 -5.29 -7.26
CA GLN A 69 -44.62 -6.15 -7.90
C GLN A 69 -43.24 -5.51 -7.88
N THR A 70 -43.10 -4.24 -8.29
CA THR A 70 -41.83 -3.51 -8.23
C THR A 70 -41.31 -3.43 -6.79
N ARG A 71 -42.20 -3.21 -5.82
CA ARG A 71 -41.85 -3.22 -4.39
C ARG A 71 -41.40 -4.60 -3.91
N ARG A 72 -41.96 -5.70 -4.41
CA ARG A 72 -41.57 -7.08 -4.03
C ARG A 72 -40.26 -7.51 -4.70
N GLN A 73 -40.06 -7.13 -5.96
CA GLN A 73 -38.85 -7.46 -6.72
C GLN A 73 -37.61 -6.70 -6.23
N THR A 74 -37.80 -5.50 -5.66
CA THR A 74 -36.72 -4.84 -4.92
C THR A 74 -36.50 -5.54 -3.58
N ASP A 75 -35.47 -6.39 -3.52
CA ASP A 75 -34.95 -6.94 -2.26
C ASP A 75 -34.69 -5.79 -1.28
N SER A 76 -35.09 -5.96 -0.02
CA SER A 76 -34.87 -4.96 1.03
C SER A 76 -33.39 -4.57 1.12
N ARG A 77 -32.48 -5.50 0.82
CA ARG A 77 -31.03 -5.27 0.80
C ARG A 77 -30.61 -4.31 -0.32
N LEU A 78 -31.26 -4.39 -1.48
CA LEU A 78 -30.99 -3.51 -2.62
C LEU A 78 -31.51 -2.09 -2.37
N ARG A 79 -32.56 -1.91 -1.55
CA ARG A 79 -33.07 -0.57 -1.19
C ARG A 79 -32.10 0.25 -0.35
N SER A 80 -31.26 -0.42 0.43
CA SER A 80 -30.19 0.18 1.23
C SER A 80 -28.83 0.15 0.52
N ALA A 81 -28.71 -0.55 -0.61
CA ALA A 81 -27.47 -0.62 -1.36
C ALA A 81 -27.21 0.74 -2.01
N ILE A 82 -25.96 1.20 -1.93
CA ILE A 82 -25.51 2.42 -2.59
C ILE A 82 -25.19 2.06 -4.03
N CYS A 83 -25.72 2.83 -4.98
CA CYS A 83 -25.42 2.63 -6.39
C CYS A 83 -24.01 3.17 -6.69
N ILE A 84 -23.18 2.33 -7.31
CA ILE A 84 -21.75 2.60 -7.55
C ILE A 84 -21.56 3.83 -8.47
N ASP A 85 -22.48 3.99 -9.43
CA ASP A 85 -22.46 5.06 -10.45
C ASP A 85 -23.30 6.28 -10.05
N GLN A 86 -23.80 6.33 -8.81
CA GLN A 86 -24.63 7.44 -8.37
C GLN A 86 -23.78 8.67 -8.09
N ASP A 87 -23.88 9.65 -8.99
CA ASP A 87 -23.26 10.96 -8.82
C ASP A 87 -24.08 11.77 -7.80
N ILE A 88 -23.64 11.74 -6.54
CA ILE A 88 -24.13 12.64 -5.50
C ILE A 88 -23.23 13.87 -5.50
N GLU A 89 -23.77 15.06 -5.79
CA GLU A 89 -23.01 16.31 -5.79
C GLU A 89 -22.31 16.52 -4.45
N GLY A 90 -20.97 16.57 -4.48
CA GLY A 90 -20.12 16.75 -3.30
C GLY A 90 -19.55 15.47 -2.68
N GLU A 91 -19.90 14.28 -3.18
CA GLU A 91 -19.28 13.02 -2.78
C GLU A 91 -18.43 12.41 -3.92
N PHE A 92 -17.31 11.78 -3.55
CA PHE A 92 -16.51 10.99 -4.50
C PHE A 92 -17.31 9.78 -4.98
N LYS A 93 -17.26 9.50 -6.29
CA LYS A 93 -17.92 8.33 -6.86
C LYS A 93 -17.36 7.08 -6.20
N TRP A 94 -18.22 6.14 -5.84
CA TRP A 94 -17.76 4.88 -5.25
C TRP A 94 -16.85 4.10 -6.20
N SER A 95 -17.03 4.27 -7.52
CA SER A 95 -16.12 3.76 -8.55
C SER A 95 -14.66 4.21 -8.39
N GLU A 96 -14.40 5.38 -7.80
CA GLU A 96 -13.05 5.90 -7.55
C GLU A 96 -12.43 5.32 -6.26
N ARG A 97 -13.26 4.79 -5.35
CA ARG A 97 -12.83 4.18 -4.08
C ARG A 97 -12.73 2.66 -4.11
N LEU A 98 -13.38 2.03 -5.09
CA LEU A 98 -13.35 0.60 -5.32
C LEU A 98 -12.01 0.04 -5.85
N PRO A 99 -11.18 0.74 -6.65
CA PRO A 99 -9.90 0.17 -7.04
C PRO A 99 -9.06 -0.10 -5.79
N ALA A 100 -8.55 -1.33 -5.71
CA ALA A 100 -7.60 -1.72 -4.68
C ALA A 100 -6.35 -0.82 -4.76
N SER A 101 -5.66 -0.66 -3.63
CA SER A 101 -4.38 0.06 -3.58
C SER A 101 -3.44 -0.48 -4.67
N ALA A 102 -2.62 0.39 -5.25
CA ALA A 102 -1.59 -0.03 -6.22
C ALA A 102 -0.66 -1.11 -5.65
N ALA A 103 -0.47 -1.15 -4.33
CA ALA A 103 0.28 -2.21 -3.65
C ALA A 103 -0.38 -3.61 -3.69
N SER A 104 -1.65 -3.70 -4.10
CA SER A 104 -2.36 -4.97 -4.29
C SER A 104 -2.17 -5.56 -5.70
N ASP A 105 -1.50 -4.85 -6.60
CA ASP A 105 -1.11 -5.40 -7.90
C ASP A 105 0.06 -6.38 -7.71
N PRO A 106 -0.11 -7.67 -8.08
CA PRO A 106 0.97 -8.66 -7.96
C PRO A 106 2.24 -8.25 -8.72
N LEU A 107 2.11 -7.52 -9.84
CA LEU A 107 3.26 -7.06 -10.60
C LEU A 107 4.06 -6.00 -9.83
N ILE A 108 3.36 -5.03 -9.22
CA ILE A 108 3.99 -3.97 -8.42
C ILE A 108 4.70 -4.58 -7.21
N SER A 109 4.06 -5.54 -6.53
CA SER A 109 4.66 -6.23 -5.39
C SER A 109 5.94 -7.00 -5.77
N LEU A 110 5.95 -7.67 -6.93
CA LEU A 110 7.14 -8.38 -7.41
C LEU A 110 8.28 -7.42 -7.79
N LEU A 111 7.97 -6.30 -8.45
CA LEU A 111 8.97 -5.28 -8.79
C LEU A 111 9.60 -4.66 -7.53
N GLU A 112 8.80 -4.37 -6.50
CA GLU A 112 9.30 -3.86 -5.23
C GLU A 112 10.25 -4.86 -4.54
N GLN A 113 9.91 -6.15 -4.58
CA GLN A 113 10.77 -7.21 -4.05
C GLN A 113 12.09 -7.33 -4.83
N GLU A 114 12.04 -7.24 -6.16
CA GLU A 114 13.23 -7.29 -7.01
C GLU A 114 14.17 -6.11 -6.73
N VAL A 115 13.64 -4.89 -6.65
CA VAL A 115 14.42 -3.69 -6.28
C VAL A 115 15.01 -3.82 -4.88
N ALA A 116 14.24 -4.29 -3.90
CA ALA A 116 14.75 -4.50 -2.54
C ALA A 116 15.89 -5.54 -2.52
N HIS A 117 15.77 -6.59 -3.31
CA HIS A 117 16.78 -7.64 -3.43
C HIS A 117 18.06 -7.12 -4.12
N GLU A 118 17.95 -6.34 -5.19
CA GLU A 118 19.10 -5.71 -5.85
C GLU A 118 19.85 -4.72 -4.94
N VAL A 119 19.11 -3.93 -4.16
CA VAL A 119 19.70 -3.01 -3.16
C VAL A 119 20.39 -3.79 -2.04
N ALA A 120 19.80 -4.89 -1.58
CA ALA A 120 20.42 -5.77 -0.59
C ALA A 120 21.69 -6.43 -1.13
N LEU A 121 21.69 -6.91 -2.37
CA LEU A 121 22.86 -7.51 -3.01
C LEU A 121 23.98 -6.50 -3.23
N SER A 122 23.67 -5.32 -3.75
CA SER A 122 24.67 -4.27 -3.99
C SER A 122 25.29 -3.76 -2.69
N SER A 123 24.48 -3.53 -1.65
CA SER A 123 24.99 -3.18 -0.32
C SER A 123 25.83 -4.30 0.30
N ALA A 124 25.43 -5.56 0.15
CA ALA A 124 26.23 -6.70 0.62
C ALA A 124 27.57 -6.83 -0.12
N VAL A 125 27.63 -6.54 -1.42
CA VAL A 125 28.87 -6.51 -2.20
C VAL A 125 29.80 -5.39 -1.74
N ILE A 126 29.25 -4.20 -1.49
CA ILE A 126 30.00 -3.05 -0.95
C ILE A 126 30.53 -3.34 0.45
N LEU A 127 29.72 -3.98 1.31
CA LEU A 127 30.14 -4.36 2.66
C LEU A 127 31.22 -5.45 2.63
N LYS A 128 31.10 -6.45 1.73
CA LYS A 128 32.11 -7.52 1.57
C LYS A 128 33.44 -7.01 1.01
N SER A 129 33.44 -6.00 0.16
CA SER A 129 34.68 -5.39 -0.34
C SER A 129 35.33 -4.45 0.66
N SER A 130 34.59 -4.01 1.68
CA SER A 130 35.11 -3.17 2.77
C SER A 130 35.74 -4.03 3.88
N TYR A 131 37.03 -3.84 4.16
CA TYR A 131 37.76 -4.54 5.23
C TYR A 131 37.56 -3.87 6.62
N SER A 132 36.40 -3.23 6.85
CA SER A 132 36.15 -2.48 8.08
C SER A 132 35.57 -3.36 9.19
N GLU A 133 35.99 -3.11 10.44
CA GLU A 133 35.44 -3.80 11.61
C GLU A 133 33.92 -3.61 11.73
N ALA A 134 33.42 -2.41 11.38
CA ALA A 134 31.99 -2.12 11.39
C ALA A 134 31.21 -2.95 10.36
N ALA A 135 31.73 -3.11 9.14
CA ALA A 135 31.10 -3.96 8.13
C ALA A 135 31.06 -5.43 8.56
N ALA A 136 32.12 -5.92 9.23
CA ALA A 136 32.15 -7.27 9.77
C ALA A 136 31.04 -7.49 10.81
N TYR A 137 30.82 -6.55 11.74
CA TYR A 137 29.71 -6.67 12.69
C TYR A 137 28.33 -6.61 12.03
N VAL A 138 28.15 -5.79 10.98
CA VAL A 138 26.88 -5.75 10.22
C VAL A 138 26.59 -7.10 9.55
N ILE A 139 27.60 -7.72 8.93
CA ILE A 139 27.46 -9.04 8.29
C ILE A 139 27.18 -10.12 9.33
N VAL A 140 27.90 -10.12 10.45
CA VAL A 140 27.69 -11.08 11.54
C VAL A 140 26.28 -10.92 12.11
N LEU A 141 25.84 -9.70 12.43
CA LEU A 141 24.49 -9.47 12.94
C LEU A 141 23.42 -9.91 11.93
N ALA A 142 23.60 -9.62 10.64
CA ALA A 142 22.68 -10.09 9.60
C ALA A 142 22.60 -11.62 9.50
N HIS A 143 23.73 -12.32 9.66
CA HIS A 143 23.78 -13.78 9.63
C HIS A 143 23.02 -14.45 10.81
N PHE A 144 22.94 -13.75 11.94
CA PHE A 144 22.21 -14.20 13.14
C PHE A 144 20.84 -13.51 13.28
N ASN A 145 20.23 -13.02 12.19
CA ASN A 145 18.91 -12.34 12.22
C ASN A 145 18.81 -11.17 13.21
N ASN A 146 19.93 -10.49 13.49
CA ASN A 146 20.09 -9.45 14.51
C ASN A 146 19.88 -9.92 15.97
N GLU A 147 19.92 -11.23 16.23
CA GLU A 147 19.83 -11.81 17.56
C GLU A 147 21.20 -11.73 18.27
N ARG A 148 21.31 -10.83 19.26
CA ARG A 148 22.59 -10.56 19.96
C ARG A 148 23.03 -11.71 20.85
N GLU A 149 22.09 -12.45 21.42
CA GLU A 149 22.37 -13.57 22.32
C GLU A 149 23.11 -14.70 21.59
N ASP A 150 22.68 -15.00 20.37
CA ASP A 150 23.33 -15.99 19.51
C ASP A 150 24.72 -15.56 19.08
N VAL A 151 24.89 -14.27 18.72
CA VAL A 151 26.21 -13.71 18.40
C VAL A 151 27.15 -13.78 19.60
N CYS A 152 26.66 -13.46 20.81
CA CYS A 152 27.45 -13.54 22.04
C CYS A 152 27.86 -14.97 22.35
N THR A 153 26.95 -15.93 22.17
CA THR A 153 27.19 -17.36 22.37
C THR A 153 28.22 -17.87 21.36
N TYR A 154 28.07 -17.50 20.09
CA TYR A 154 28.98 -17.90 19.01
C TYR A 154 30.39 -17.32 19.18
N LEU A 155 30.50 -16.04 19.55
CA LEU A 155 31.78 -15.35 19.77
C LEU A 155 32.38 -15.62 21.16
N ALA A 156 31.66 -16.33 22.03
CA ALA A 156 32.02 -16.56 23.44
C ALA A 156 32.36 -15.26 24.20
N ILE A 157 31.52 -14.23 24.02
CA ILE A 157 31.65 -12.93 24.70
C ILE A 157 30.39 -12.57 25.47
N SER A 158 30.51 -11.69 26.47
CA SER A 158 29.34 -11.11 27.14
C SER A 158 28.62 -10.09 26.25
N ASP A 159 27.31 -9.92 26.44
CA ASP A 159 26.52 -8.89 25.74
C ASP A 159 27.09 -7.48 25.96
N SER A 160 27.56 -7.18 27.17
CA SER A 160 28.21 -5.90 27.46
C SER A 160 29.48 -5.66 26.63
N THR A 161 30.22 -6.72 26.32
CA THR A 161 31.43 -6.68 25.49
C THR A 161 31.06 -6.48 24.02
N LEU A 162 30.05 -7.20 23.53
CA LEU A 162 29.53 -7.04 22.17
C LEU A 162 29.05 -5.60 21.94
N TYR A 163 28.23 -5.06 22.86
CA TYR A 163 27.74 -3.69 22.79
C TYR A 163 28.88 -2.67 22.71
N LYS A 164 29.89 -2.77 23.58
CA LYS A 164 31.04 -1.86 23.59
C LYS A 164 31.81 -1.91 22.27
N ARG A 165 32.03 -3.11 21.72
CA ARG A 165 32.77 -3.28 20.46
C ARG A 165 31.99 -2.73 19.26
N VAL A 166 30.70 -3.03 19.16
CA VAL A 166 29.83 -2.48 18.11
C VAL A 166 29.75 -0.96 18.21
N ALA A 167 29.61 -0.40 19.42
CA ALA A 167 29.60 1.05 19.64
C ALA A 167 30.94 1.70 19.27
N SER A 168 32.06 1.06 19.58
CA SER A 168 33.39 1.53 19.19
C SER A 168 33.56 1.53 17.67
N ALA A 169 33.20 0.44 17.00
CA ALA A 169 33.26 0.32 15.55
C ALA A 169 32.36 1.35 14.85
N ALA A 170 31.15 1.58 15.37
CA ALA A 170 30.25 2.63 14.88
C ALA A 170 30.85 4.04 15.06
N ASN A 171 31.50 4.30 16.20
CA ASN A 171 32.20 5.56 16.41
C ASN A 171 33.39 5.73 15.46
N HIS A 172 34.13 4.68 15.14
CA HIS A 172 35.24 4.73 14.17
C HIS A 172 34.77 5.05 12.74
N VAL A 173 33.58 4.56 12.34
CA VAL A 173 32.98 4.95 11.05
C VAL A 173 32.50 6.40 11.07
N ARG A 174 31.90 6.82 12.19
CA ARG A 174 31.38 8.19 12.34
C ARG A 174 32.50 9.23 12.41
N VAL A 175 33.65 8.84 12.94
CA VAL A 175 34.83 9.69 13.17
C VAL A 175 36.02 9.05 12.46
N GLN A 176 36.12 9.27 11.15
CA GLN A 176 37.29 8.85 10.40
C GLN A 176 38.37 9.93 10.53
N PRO A 177 39.49 9.67 11.22
CA PRO A 177 40.56 10.66 11.35
C PRO A 177 41.14 10.97 9.97
N SER A 178 41.45 12.24 9.72
CA SER A 178 41.96 12.70 8.43
C SER A 178 43.36 12.16 8.10
N LEU A 179 44.23 12.07 9.11
CA LEU A 179 45.60 11.60 9.04
C LEU A 179 46.03 11.01 10.41
N ILE A 180 47.34 10.79 10.62
CA ILE A 180 47.94 10.30 11.88
C ILE A 180 47.61 11.23 13.07
N ASP A 181 47.20 12.47 12.79
CA ASP A 181 46.97 13.55 13.76
C ASP A 181 45.65 13.43 14.55
N ARG A 182 44.82 12.42 14.24
CA ARG A 182 43.50 12.18 14.88
C ARG A 182 42.51 13.37 14.77
N ILE A 183 42.72 14.27 13.83
CA ILE A 183 41.82 15.41 13.59
C ILE A 183 40.55 14.91 12.89
N GLU A 184 39.41 15.17 13.52
CA GLU A 184 38.10 14.59 13.14
C GLU A 184 37.39 15.36 12.01
N ARG A 185 37.83 16.60 11.71
CA ARG A 185 37.28 17.43 10.63
C ARG A 185 38.39 18.20 9.91
N VAL A 186 38.55 17.94 8.62
CA VAL A 186 39.50 18.64 7.75
C VAL A 186 38.94 20.01 7.38
N GLY A 187 39.54 21.08 7.90
CA GLY A 187 39.23 22.43 7.44
C GLY A 187 39.78 22.69 6.04
N VAL A 188 39.21 23.66 5.32
CA VAL A 188 39.62 24.03 3.93
C VAL A 188 41.11 24.41 3.82
N ARG A 189 41.74 24.82 4.94
CA ARG A 189 43.18 25.15 5.03
C ARG A 189 43.99 24.12 5.81
N PHE A 190 43.53 22.87 5.87
CA PHE A 190 44.24 21.82 6.58
C PHE A 190 45.63 21.60 5.97
N MET A 191 46.66 21.76 6.79
CA MET A 191 48.03 21.42 6.49
C MET A 191 48.51 20.51 7.62
N PRO A 192 48.97 19.28 7.33
CA PRO A 192 49.42 18.39 8.39
C PRO A 192 50.64 19.01 9.09
N PRO A 193 50.83 18.73 10.40
CA PRO A 193 52.03 19.15 11.09
C PRO A 193 53.26 18.55 10.40
N PRO A 194 54.40 19.26 10.36
CA PRO A 194 55.62 18.70 9.82
C PRO A 194 55.99 17.44 10.60
N GLY A 195 56.39 16.39 9.87
CA GLY A 195 56.86 15.16 10.51
C GLY A 195 57.97 15.45 11.51
N TRP A 196 58.02 14.68 12.60
CA TRP A 196 59.12 14.82 13.56
C TRP A 196 60.45 14.62 12.85
N GLN A 197 61.27 15.67 12.85
CA GLN A 197 62.67 15.55 12.50
C GLN A 197 63.34 14.85 13.66
N TYR A 198 63.68 13.57 13.49
CA TYR A 198 64.56 12.90 14.43
C TYR A 198 65.84 13.75 14.53
N PRO A 199 66.31 14.09 15.73
CA PRO A 199 67.62 14.72 15.86
C PRO A 199 68.61 13.80 15.14
N VAL A 200 69.37 14.37 14.20
CA VAL A 200 70.47 13.65 13.53
C VAL A 200 71.27 13.02 14.66
N ARG A 201 71.34 11.69 14.66
CA ARG A 201 72.08 10.94 15.67
C ARG A 201 73.51 11.45 15.58
N VAL A 202 73.92 12.31 16.50
CA VAL A 202 75.32 12.69 16.62
C VAL A 202 76.02 11.38 16.90
N GLU A 203 76.88 10.95 15.99
CA GLU A 203 77.74 9.80 16.21
C GLU A 203 78.58 10.10 17.45
N GLY A 204 78.10 9.64 18.61
CA GLY A 204 78.89 9.66 19.82
C GLY A 204 80.16 8.85 19.58
N PRO A 205 81.28 9.17 20.25
CA PRO A 205 82.51 8.42 20.09
C PRO A 205 82.20 6.94 20.28
N VAL A 206 82.54 6.14 19.26
CA VAL A 206 82.37 4.68 19.26
C VAL A 206 83.00 4.17 20.56
N ALA A 207 82.17 3.73 21.50
CA ALA A 207 82.63 3.20 22.76
C ALA A 207 83.39 1.91 22.48
N ALA A 208 84.71 2.02 22.34
CA ALA A 208 85.63 0.91 22.20
C ALA A 208 85.79 0.18 23.54
N LYS A 209 84.73 -0.49 24.00
CA LYS A 209 84.80 -1.61 24.94
C LYS A 209 83.43 -2.27 25.08
N GLN A 210 83.21 -3.31 24.29
CA GLN A 210 82.26 -4.35 24.68
C GLN A 210 82.82 -5.06 25.90
N TRP A 211 82.09 -5.04 27.00
CA TRP A 211 82.38 -5.88 28.16
C TRP A 211 81.88 -7.29 27.81
N GLY A 212 82.78 -8.12 27.30
CA GLY A 212 82.54 -9.55 27.17
C GLY A 212 82.42 -10.15 28.57
N TRP A 213 81.40 -10.98 28.78
CA TRP A 213 81.30 -11.81 29.97
C TRP A 213 82.28 -12.98 29.77
N GLU A 214 83.28 -13.08 30.63
CA GLU A 214 84.12 -14.29 30.68
C GLU A 214 83.32 -15.39 31.38
N PHE A 215 83.19 -16.54 30.70
CA PHE A 215 82.58 -17.76 31.22
C PHE A 215 83.56 -18.54 32.09
#